data_AF-A0A1G7SL12-F1
#
_entry.id   AF-A0A1G7SL12-F1
#
_cell.length_a   1.000
_cell.length_b   1.000
_cell.length_c   1.000
_cell.angle_alpha   90.00
_cell.angle_beta   90.00
_cell.angle_gamma   90.00
#
_symmetry.space_group_name_H-M   'P 1'
#
loop_
_entity.id
_entity.type
_entity.pdbx_description
1 polymer ?
#
loop_
_entity_poly.entity_id
_entity_poly.type
_entity_poly.pdbx_seq_one_letter_code
_entity_poly.pdbx_strand_id
1 'polypeptide(L)'
;MSPREVNVLLTNAALLDARLRREPEERAQMATAWAQILSDVPLQVGMAALQQHYRDETRPVMPADIVAVADAVTPDRVRLTDGPEWLRRNGVDPEQFQARIEAGERPARVLRELGVTSDV
;
A
#
# COMPACT_ATOMS: atom_id res chain seq x y z
N MET A 1 -4.63 -2.85 6.88
CA MET A 1 -4.20 -3.15 8.27
C MET A 1 -5.14 -2.49 9.29
N SER A 2 -5.52 -3.22 10.34
CA SER A 2 -6.30 -2.73 11.48
C SER A 2 -5.42 -2.01 12.53
N PRO A 3 -5.97 -1.17 13.42
CA PRO A 3 -5.20 -0.54 14.50
C PRO A 3 -4.43 -1.52 15.39
N ARG A 4 -4.99 -2.71 15.62
CA ARG A 4 -4.31 -3.76 16.39
C ARG A 4 -3.04 -4.25 15.70
N GLU A 5 -3.14 -4.53 14.40
CA GLU A 5 -2.01 -4.96 13.59
C GLU A 5 -0.97 -3.85 13.42
N VAL A 6 -1.41 -2.60 13.27
CA VAL A 6 -0.50 -1.44 13.26
C VAL A 6 0.22 -1.28 14.60
N ASN A 7 -0.45 -1.54 15.73
CA ASN A 7 0.22 -1.53 17.03
C ASN A 7 1.31 -2.63 17.14
N VAL A 8 1.09 -3.80 16.52
CA VAL A 8 2.13 -4.84 16.40
C VAL A 8 3.30 -4.33 15.56
N LEU A 9 3.02 -3.71 14.41
CA LEU A 9 4.03 -3.11 13.54
C LEU A 9 4.85 -2.04 14.26
N LEU A 10 4.21 -1.09 14.95
CA LEU A 10 4.87 -0.05 15.75
C LEU A 10 5.69 -0.62 16.91
N THR A 11 5.22 -1.70 17.52
CA THR A 11 5.99 -2.40 18.56
C THR A 11 7.29 -2.96 17.98
N ASN A 12 7.25 -3.58 16.80
CA ASN A 12 8.46 -4.05 16.12
C ASN A 12 9.36 -2.89 15.68
N ALA A 13 8.78 -1.80 15.16
CA ALA A 13 9.53 -0.62 14.77
C ALA A 13 10.28 0.00 15.96
N ALA A 14 9.68 0.03 17.15
CA ALA A 14 10.29 0.56 18.38
C ALA A 14 11.42 -0.33 18.95
N LEU A 15 11.50 -1.61 18.54
CA LEU A 15 12.64 -2.47 18.84
C LEU A 15 13.85 -2.13 17.96
N LEU A 16 13.60 -1.68 16.72
CA LEU A 16 14.65 -1.28 15.77
C LEU A 16 15.08 0.17 15.96
N ASP A 17 14.13 1.07 16.27
CA ASP A 17 14.36 2.49 16.42
C ASP A 17 13.73 3.01 17.72
N ALA A 18 14.59 3.39 18.68
CA ALA A 18 14.16 3.91 19.97
C ALA A 18 13.35 5.21 19.85
N ARG A 19 13.48 5.98 18.76
CA ARG A 19 12.72 7.21 18.50
C ARG A 19 11.22 6.95 18.31
N LEU A 20 10.82 5.71 18.05
CA LEU A 20 9.42 5.30 17.91
C LEU A 20 8.83 4.71 19.22
N ARG A 21 9.61 4.64 20.30
CA ARG A 21 9.10 4.21 21.60
C ARG A 21 8.12 5.26 22.12
N ARG A 22 6.96 4.79 22.56
CA ARG A 22 5.86 5.60 23.10
C ARG A 22 5.22 4.87 24.26
N GLU A 23 4.60 5.63 25.16
CA GLU A 23 3.76 5.06 26.20
C GLU A 23 2.57 4.30 25.57
N PRO A 24 2.01 3.29 26.26
CA PRO A 24 0.98 2.42 25.68
C PRO A 24 -0.22 3.17 25.09
N GLU A 25 -0.67 4.23 25.74
CA GLU A 25 -1.81 5.04 25.29
C GLU A 25 -1.47 5.84 24.02
N GLU A 26 -0.36 6.58 24.01
CA GLU A 26 0.08 7.34 22.84
C GLU A 26 0.35 6.42 21.65
N ARG A 27 0.93 5.24 21.89
CA ARG A 27 1.14 4.23 20.84
C ARG A 27 -0.18 3.73 20.27
N ALA A 28 -1.21 3.53 21.09
CA ALA A 28 -2.53 3.12 20.61
C ALA A 28 -3.20 4.21 19.75
N GLN A 29 -3.04 5.48 20.12
CA GLN A 29 -3.51 6.61 19.33
C GLN A 29 -2.75 6.70 17.99
N MET A 30 -1.42 6.57 18.03
CA MET A 30 -0.57 6.53 16.85
C MET A 30 -0.96 5.36 15.92
N ALA A 31 -1.23 4.18 16.47
CA ALA A 31 -1.68 3.02 15.71
C ALA A 31 -3.04 3.26 15.04
N THR A 32 -3.96 3.96 15.71
CA THR A 32 -5.25 4.35 15.15
C THR A 32 -5.09 5.31 13.97
N ALA A 33 -4.21 6.32 14.10
CA ALA A 33 -3.93 7.26 13.01
C ALA A 33 -3.26 6.56 11.81
N TRP A 34 -2.26 5.73 12.07
CA TRP A 34 -1.54 5.00 11.02
C TRP A 34 -2.43 3.97 10.31
N ALA A 35 -3.39 3.35 11.00
CA ALA A 35 -4.33 2.40 10.38
C ALA A 35 -5.22 3.03 9.31
N GLN A 36 -5.46 4.34 9.37
CA GLN A 36 -6.19 5.05 8.31
C GLN A 36 -5.38 5.11 7.01
N ILE A 37 -4.05 5.20 7.11
CA ILE A 37 -3.14 5.28 5.96
C ILE A 37 -2.80 3.88 5.45
N LEU A 38 -2.66 2.92 6.37
CA LEU A 38 -2.28 1.55 6.06
C LEU A 38 -3.49 0.62 5.89
N SER A 39 -4.70 1.16 5.67
CA SER A 39 -5.95 0.38 5.62
C SER A 39 -5.88 -0.77 4.62
N ASP A 40 -5.21 -0.53 3.49
CA ASP A 40 -5.14 -1.48 2.38
C ASP A 40 -3.83 -2.28 2.36
N VAL A 41 -2.92 -2.06 3.32
CA VAL A 41 -1.65 -2.78 3.41
C VAL A 41 -1.81 -3.99 4.35
N PRO A 42 -1.52 -5.22 3.90
CA PRO A 42 -1.47 -6.39 4.79
C PRO A 42 -0.32 -6.29 5.80
N LEU A 43 -0.49 -6.84 7.01
CA LEU A 43 0.52 -6.77 8.07
C LEU A 43 1.89 -7.32 7.63
N GLN A 44 1.90 -8.45 6.91
CA GLN A 44 3.12 -9.10 6.44
C GLN A 44 3.89 -8.21 5.46
N VAL A 45 3.18 -7.53 4.56
CA VAL A 45 3.77 -6.56 3.63
C VAL A 45 4.33 -5.36 4.40
N GLY A 46 3.60 -4.86 5.39
CA GLY A 46 4.08 -3.78 6.25
C GLY A 46 5.35 -4.14 7.04
N MET A 47 5.44 -5.38 7.54
CA MET A 47 6.63 -5.88 8.23
C MET A 47 7.84 -6.02 7.29
N ALA A 48 7.63 -6.49 6.06
CA ALA A 48 8.69 -6.54 5.05
C ALA A 48 9.17 -5.14 4.67
N ALA A 49 8.24 -4.20 4.47
CA ALA A 49 8.55 -2.80 4.19
C ALA A 49 9.32 -2.13 5.32
N LEU A 50 8.93 -2.37 6.59
CA LEU A 50 9.65 -1.89 7.77
C LEU A 50 11.11 -2.38 7.79
N GLN A 51 11.33 -3.66 7.50
CA GLN A 51 12.67 -4.23 7.42
C GLN A 51 13.48 -3.61 6.29
N GLN A 52 12.87 -3.44 5.11
CA GLN A 52 13.54 -2.84 3.97
C GLN A 52 13.95 -1.39 4.26
N HIS A 53 13.03 -0.59 4.82
CA HIS A 53 13.30 0.79 5.22
C HIS A 53 14.55 0.89 6.09
N TYR A 54 14.66 0.09 7.14
CA TYR A 54 15.82 0.15 8.05
C TYR A 54 17.09 -0.53 7.53
N ARG A 55 17.04 -1.23 6.38
CA ARG A 55 18.27 -1.64 5.67
C ARG A 55 18.83 -0.48 4.85
N ASP A 56 17.95 0.32 4.26
CA ASP A 56 18.33 1.33 3.27
C ASP A 56 18.50 2.72 3.90
N GLU A 57 17.73 3.01 4.95
CA GLU A 57 17.60 4.34 5.54
C GLU A 57 17.74 4.33 7.07
N THR A 58 18.31 5.40 7.62
CA THR A 58 18.53 5.56 9.08
C THR A 58 17.53 6.51 9.73
N ARG A 59 16.63 7.13 8.95
CA ARG A 59 15.57 8.00 9.50
C ARG A 59 14.40 7.17 10.05
N PRO A 60 13.58 7.72 10.96
CA PRO A 60 12.41 7.02 11.46
C PRO A 60 11.46 6.66 10.31
N VAL A 61 10.90 5.46 10.34
CA VAL A 61 9.86 5.05 9.40
C VAL A 61 8.57 5.84 9.66
N MET A 62 7.91 6.21 8.57
CA MET A 62 6.58 6.83 8.53
C MET A 62 5.63 5.89 7.76
N PRO A 63 4.30 6.00 7.93
CA PRO A 63 3.37 5.09 7.27
C PRO A 63 3.41 5.25 5.74
N ALA A 64 3.75 6.44 5.23
CA ALA A 64 3.94 6.68 3.80
C ALA A 64 5.12 5.89 3.21
N ASP A 65 6.19 5.67 3.98
CA ASP A 65 7.33 4.86 3.53
C ASP A 65 6.91 3.41 3.34
N ILE A 66 6.07 2.91 4.24
CA ILE A 66 5.52 1.56 4.17
C ILE A 66 4.61 1.39 2.95
N VAL A 67 3.78 2.38 2.65
CA VAL A 67 2.96 2.39 1.43
C VAL A 67 3.83 2.36 0.18
N ALA A 68 4.87 3.21 0.12
CA ALA A 68 5.76 3.29 -1.03
C ALA A 68 6.42 1.94 -1.35
N VAL A 69 6.91 1.23 -0.32
CA VAL A 69 7.49 -0.11 -0.49
C VAL A 69 6.41 -1.15 -0.81
N ALA A 70 5.26 -1.11 -0.13
CA ALA A 70 4.16 -2.04 -0.39
C ALA A 70 3.68 -1.97 -1.84
N ASP A 71 3.53 -0.76 -2.38
CA ASP A 71 3.14 -0.58 -3.77
C ASP A 71 4.25 -1.05 -4.73
N ALA A 72 5.52 -1.00 -4.34
CA ALA A 72 6.63 -1.50 -5.17
C ALA A 72 6.71 -3.03 -5.20
N VAL A 73 6.31 -3.71 -4.11
CA VAL A 73 6.38 -5.17 -3.96
C VAL A 73 5.07 -5.87 -4.36
N THR A 74 3.97 -5.13 -4.53
CA THR A 74 2.68 -5.66 -4.99
C THR A 74 2.45 -5.29 -6.46
N PRO A 75 2.98 -6.05 -7.44
CA PRO A 75 2.82 -5.76 -8.86
C PRO A 75 1.36 -5.92 -9.36
N ASP A 76 0.47 -6.47 -8.54
CA ASP A 76 -0.93 -6.76 -8.89
C ASP A 76 -1.92 -5.64 -8.56
N ARG A 77 -1.46 -4.55 -7.94
CA ARG A 77 -2.23 -3.30 -8.00
C ARG A 77 -1.93 -2.64 -9.32
N VAL A 78 -2.83 -2.81 -10.28
CA VAL A 78 -2.84 -2.05 -11.53
C VAL A 78 -2.60 -0.58 -11.22
N ARG A 79 -1.40 -0.08 -11.50
CA ARG A 79 -1.13 1.35 -11.42
C ARG A 79 -1.60 1.95 -12.74
N LEU A 80 -2.32 3.07 -12.70
CA LEU A 80 -2.67 3.80 -13.94
C LEU A 80 -1.42 4.15 -14.79
N THR A 81 -0.23 4.10 -14.20
CA THR A 81 1.06 4.35 -14.83
C THR A 81 1.71 3.14 -15.51
N ASP A 82 1.14 1.93 -15.43
CA ASP A 82 1.69 0.74 -16.11
C ASP A 82 1.56 0.83 -17.65
N GLY A 83 0.78 1.81 -18.10
CA GLY A 83 0.72 2.27 -19.48
C GLY A 83 -0.04 1.34 -20.42
N PRO A 84 -0.10 1.70 -21.72
CA PRO A 84 -0.90 0.98 -22.71
C PRO A 84 -0.47 -0.48 -22.91
N GLU A 85 0.78 -0.83 -22.61
CA GLU A 85 1.28 -2.19 -22.79
C GLU A 85 0.73 -3.19 -21.77
N TRP A 86 0.59 -2.78 -20.51
CA TRP A 86 0.01 -3.63 -19.47
C TRP A 86 -1.45 -3.94 -19.80
N LEU A 87 -2.21 -2.93 -20.24
CA LEU A 87 -3.61 -3.08 -20.66
C LEU A 87 -3.72 -4.12 -21.79
N ARG A 88 -2.92 -3.97 -22.85
CA ARG A 88 -2.91 -4.92 -23.97
C ARG A 88 -2.56 -6.35 -23.56
N ARG A 89 -1.58 -6.54 -22.68
CA ARG A 89 -1.19 -7.88 -22.19
C ARG A 89 -2.29 -8.56 -21.38
N ASN A 90 -3.16 -7.78 -20.74
CA ASN A 90 -4.28 -8.28 -19.95
C ASN A 90 -5.60 -8.27 -20.72
N GLY A 91 -5.57 -8.16 -22.05
CA GLY A 91 -6.76 -8.21 -22.89
C GLY A 91 -7.64 -6.96 -22.83
N VAL A 92 -7.13 -5.87 -22.24
CA VAL A 92 -7.83 -4.59 -22.13
C VAL A 92 -7.39 -3.65 -23.25
N ASP A 93 -8.36 -3.09 -23.97
CA ASP A 93 -8.09 -2.04 -24.95
C ASP A 93 -7.69 -0.73 -24.24
N PRO A 94 -6.47 -0.20 -24.47
CA PRO A 94 -6.01 1.03 -23.83
C PRO A 94 -6.83 2.26 -24.18
N GLU A 95 -7.32 2.36 -25.42
CA GLU A 95 -8.11 3.53 -25.87
C GLU A 95 -9.48 3.51 -25.22
N GLN A 96 -10.11 2.34 -25.14
CA GLN A 96 -11.38 2.16 -24.45
C GLN A 96 -11.26 2.44 -22.95
N PHE A 97 -10.19 1.97 -22.32
CA PHE A 97 -9.92 2.24 -20.91
C PHE A 97 -9.75 3.74 -20.67
N GLN A 98 -8.89 4.40 -21.46
CA GLN A 98 -8.60 5.83 -21.34
C GLN A 98 -9.87 6.70 -21.51
N ALA A 99 -10.69 6.42 -22.53
CA ALA A 99 -11.93 7.17 -22.77
C ALA A 99 -12.90 7.12 -21.58
N ARG A 100 -12.96 5.99 -20.85
CA ARG A 100 -13.81 5.84 -19.66
C ARG A 100 -13.25 6.59 -18.45
N ILE A 101 -11.92 6.64 -18.30
CA ILE A 101 -11.28 7.48 -17.27
C ILE A 101 -11.55 8.96 -17.53
N GLU A 102 -11.44 9.41 -18.78
CA GLU A 102 -11.75 10.79 -19.18
C GLU A 102 -13.22 11.14 -19.00
N ALA A 103 -14.13 10.17 -19.13
CA ALA A 103 -15.55 10.30 -18.79
C ALA A 103 -15.82 10.36 -17.28
N GLY A 104 -14.78 10.26 -16.43
CA GLY A 104 -14.88 10.38 -14.97
C GLY A 104 -15.14 9.06 -14.25
N GLU A 105 -15.03 7.92 -14.94
CA GLU A 105 -15.23 6.62 -14.31
C GLU A 105 -14.04 6.20 -13.44
N ARG A 106 -14.33 5.44 -12.37
CA ARG A 106 -13.29 4.96 -11.47
C ARG A 106 -12.46 3.86 -12.13
N PRO A 107 -11.13 3.97 -12.20
CA PRO A 107 -10.25 3.01 -12.87
C PRO A 107 -10.45 1.55 -12.48
N ALA A 108 -10.55 1.26 -11.18
CA ALA A 108 -10.77 -0.10 -10.67
C ALA A 108 -12.11 -0.72 -11.12
N ARG A 109 -13.14 0.11 -11.36
CA ARG A 109 -14.42 -0.36 -11.88
C ARG A 109 -14.30 -0.72 -13.35
N VAL A 110 -13.65 0.14 -14.13
CA VAL A 110 -13.46 -0.06 -15.57
C VAL A 110 -12.67 -1.35 -15.84
N LEU A 111 -11.57 -1.58 -15.13
CA LEU A 111 -10.76 -2.80 -15.28
C LEU A 111 -11.55 -4.08 -15.03
N ARG A 112 -12.38 -4.09 -13.99
CA ARG A 112 -13.26 -5.23 -13.66
C ARG A 112 -14.29 -5.49 -14.76
N GLU A 113 -14.90 -4.44 -15.29
CA GLU A 113 -15.89 -4.55 -16.36
C GLU A 113 -15.26 -4.95 -17.71
N LEU A 114 -13.99 -4.61 -17.93
CA LEU A 114 -13.22 -5.01 -19.11
C LEU A 114 -12.57 -6.40 -18.98
N GLY A 115 -12.98 -7.19 -17.98
CA GLY A 115 -12.60 -8.61 -17.88
C GLY A 115 -11.28 -8.89 -17.16
N VAL A 116 -10.67 -7.88 -16.51
CA VAL A 116 -9.57 -8.13 -15.57
C VAL A 116 -10.19 -8.63 -14.25
N THR A 117 -10.43 -9.94 -14.17
CA THR A 117 -10.72 -10.61 -12.91
C THR A 117 -9.42 -10.76 -12.15
N SER A 118 -9.28 -10.06 -11.02
CA SER A 118 -8.31 -10.44 -9.98
C SER A 118 -8.69 -11.84 -9.48
N ASP A 119 -8.11 -12.88 -10.08
CA ASP A 119 -8.10 -14.22 -9.49
C ASP A 119 -7.04 -14.23 -8.38
N VAL A 120 -7.45 -13.78 -7.18
CA VAL A 120 -6.88 -14.18 -5.88
C VAL A 120 -7.99 -14.25 -4.85
#